data_AF-A0A962BE69-F1
#
_entry.id   AF-A0A962BE69-F1
#
_cell.length_a   1.000
_cell.length_b   1.000
_cell.length_c   1.000
_cell.angle_alpha   90.00
_cell.angle_beta   90.00
_cell.angle_gamma   90.00
#
_symmetry.space_group_name_H-M   'P 1'
#
loop_
_entity.id
_entity.type
_entity.pdbx_description
1 polymer ?
#
loop_
_entity_poly.entity_id
_entity_poly.type
_entity_poly.pdbx_seq_one_letter_code
_entity_poly.pdbx_strand_id
1 'polypeptide(L)'
;MLMAQRGKEWLAPFVFTGSWTARLVTKWVETMLIKALGQPSIVIIDNAPVRNKKQLRSLLKKHGRVLLPLPPSPDVNPIKEAFA
;
A
#
# COMPACT_ATOMS: atom_id res chain seq x y z
N MET A 1 1.21 10.85 5.56
CA MET A 1 0.89 10.71 4.11
C MET A 1 0.81 9.24 3.75
N LEU A 2 -0.07 8.86 2.81
CA LEU A 2 -0.11 7.54 2.17
C LEU A 2 0.13 7.72 0.67
N MET A 3 0.90 6.82 0.08
CA MET A 3 1.25 6.85 -1.34
C MET A 3 1.78 5.49 -1.78
N ALA A 4 1.65 5.19 -3.07
CA ALA A 4 2.33 4.06 -3.70
C ALA A 4 3.25 4.57 -4.81
N GLN A 5 4.26 3.76 -5.16
CA GLN A 5 5.19 4.05 -6.23
C GLN A 5 5.24 2.89 -7.22
N ARG A 6 5.32 3.20 -8.51
CA ARG A 6 5.56 2.24 -9.59
C ARG A 6 6.66 2.78 -10.50
N GLY A 7 7.87 2.24 -10.36
CA GLY A 7 9.05 2.81 -11.02
C GLY A 7 9.27 4.25 -10.55
N LYS A 8 9.20 5.22 -11.46
CA LYS A 8 9.28 6.66 -11.14
C LYS A 8 7.91 7.32 -10.93
N GLU A 9 6.82 6.58 -11.15
CA GLU A 9 5.47 7.09 -11.07
C GLU A 9 4.92 7.02 -9.64
N TRP A 10 4.21 8.07 -9.27
CA TRP A 10 3.62 8.33 -7.98
C TRP A 10 2.11 8.11 -8.03
N LEU A 11 1.58 7.23 -7.18
CA LEU A 11 0.20 6.76 -7.25
C LEU A 11 -0.56 6.99 -5.95
N ALA A 12 -1.84 7.35 -6.10
CA ALA A 12 -2.81 7.51 -5.01
C ALA A 12 -2.29 8.35 -3.82
N PRO A 13 -1.73 9.56 -4.03
CA PRO A 13 -1.29 10.40 -2.93
C PRO A 13 -2.46 10.77 -2.01
N PHE A 14 -2.23 10.69 -0.70
CA PHE A 14 -3.21 11.08 0.29
C PHE A 14 -2.54 11.66 1.54
N VAL A 15 -2.83 12.92 1.82
CA VAL A 15 -2.40 13.61 3.05
C VAL A 15 -3.56 13.56 4.04
N PHE A 16 -3.25 13.24 5.30
CA PHE A 16 -4.23 13.12 6.37
C PHE A 16 -3.65 13.71 7.64
N THR A 17 -4.54 14.16 8.53
CA THR A 17 -4.21 14.59 9.89
C THR A 17 -4.60 13.49 10.88
N GLY A 18 -3.89 13.42 12.00
CA GLY A 18 -4.13 12.43 13.05
C GLY A 18 -3.42 11.10 12.85
N SER A 19 -3.91 10.06 13.56
CA SER A 19 -3.19 8.80 13.70
C SER A 19 -3.24 7.92 12.47
N TRP A 20 -2.11 7.31 12.17
CA TRP A 20 -2.01 6.24 11.20
C TRP A 20 -2.65 4.96 11.76
N THR A 21 -3.77 4.52 11.18
CA THR A 21 -4.53 3.35 11.66
C THR A 21 -4.79 2.33 10.55
N ALA A 22 -5.03 1.07 10.93
CA ALA A 22 -5.42 0.02 9.99
C ALA A 22 -6.64 0.40 9.15
N ARG A 23 -7.64 1.04 9.77
CA ARG A 23 -8.87 1.49 9.11
C ARG A 23 -8.58 2.54 8.04
N LEU A 24 -7.73 3.52 8.33
CA LEU A 24 -7.33 4.56 7.39
C LEU A 24 -6.65 3.95 6.16
N VAL A 25 -5.69 3.05 6.38
CA VAL A 25 -4.95 2.37 5.30
C VAL A 25 -5.89 1.54 4.44
N THR A 26 -6.77 0.74 5.05
CA THR A 26 -7.74 -0.07 4.30
C THR A 26 -8.66 0.82 3.45
N LYS A 27 -9.13 1.94 4.01
CA LYS A 27 -10.01 2.85 3.27
C LYS A 27 -9.31 3.50 2.09
N TRP A 28 -8.05 3.91 2.28
CA TRP A 28 -7.22 4.46 1.21
C TRP A 28 -6.97 3.41 0.10
N VAL A 29 -6.69 2.15 0.46
CA VAL A 29 -6.53 1.08 -0.53
C VAL A 29 -7.80 0.88 -1.35
N GLU A 30 -8.95 0.78 -0.68
CA GLU A 30 -10.25 0.57 -1.32
C GLU A 30 -10.64 1.72 -2.26
N THR A 31 -10.45 2.97 -1.82
CA THR A 31 -11.03 4.13 -2.50
C THR A 31 -10.10 4.81 -3.47
N MET A 32 -8.78 4.69 -3.28
CA MET A 32 -7.77 5.39 -4.06
C MET A 32 -6.82 4.42 -4.76
N LEU A 33 -6.10 3.57 -4.02
CA LEU A 33 -5.04 2.75 -4.59
C LEU A 33 -5.57 1.81 -5.67
N ILE A 34 -6.66 1.08 -5.40
CA ILE A 34 -7.21 0.12 -6.37
C ILE A 34 -7.58 0.80 -7.70
N LYS A 35 -8.10 2.03 -7.67
CA LYS A 35 -8.45 2.79 -8.87
C LYS A 35 -7.21 3.24 -9.67
N ALA A 36 -6.10 3.51 -8.99
CA ALA A 36 -4.84 3.90 -9.61
C ALA A 36 -4.06 2.70 -10.19
N LEU A 37 -4.42 1.48 -9.82
CA LEU A 37 -3.74 0.26 -10.27
C LEU A 37 -4.36 -0.28 -11.57
N GLY A 38 -3.50 -0.59 -12.55
CA GLY A 38 -3.86 -1.43 -13.70
C GLY A 38 -4.06 -2.91 -13.32
N GLN A 39 -4.69 -3.69 -14.21
CA GLN A 39 -4.86 -5.14 -14.03
C GLN A 39 -4.05 -5.92 -15.08
N PRO A 40 -3.36 -7.01 -14.70
CA PRO A 40 -3.11 -7.48 -13.33
C PRO A 40 -2.01 -6.66 -12.63
N SER A 41 -2.04 -6.58 -11.29
CA SER A 41 -0.96 -5.92 -10.51
C SER A 41 -0.70 -6.59 -9.16
N ILE A 42 0.57 -6.47 -8.73
CA ILE A 42 1.06 -6.93 -7.42
C ILE A 42 1.32 -5.69 -6.56
N VAL A 43 0.75 -5.68 -5.36
CA VAL A 43 0.97 -4.64 -4.36
C VAL A 43 1.95 -5.16 -3.32
N ILE A 44 3.09 -4.48 -3.22
CA ILE A 44 4.10 -4.72 -2.20
C ILE A 44 3.85 -3.77 -1.03
N ILE A 45 3.82 -4.29 0.19
CA ILE A 45 3.57 -3.50 1.40
C ILE A 45 4.63 -3.84 2.45
N ASP A 46 5.19 -2.83 3.12
CA ASP A 46 6.16 -3.07 4.20
C ASP A 46 5.52 -3.83 5.40
N ASN A 47 6.39 -4.34 6.26
CA ASN A 47 6.02 -5.21 7.37
C ASN A 47 5.42 -4.49 8.59
N ALA A 48 5.00 -3.23 8.49
CA ALA A 48 4.53 -2.47 9.65
C ALA A 48 3.36 -3.15 10.41
N PRO A 49 3.38 -3.15 11.76
CA PRO A 49 2.39 -3.84 12.59
C PRO A 49 0.96 -3.33 12.42
N VAL A 50 0.81 -2.05 12.08
CA VAL A 50 -0.48 -1.32 12.06
C VAL A 50 -1.40 -1.78 10.92
N ARG A 51 -0.98 -2.73 10.08
CA ARG A 51 -1.70 -3.14 8.87
C ARG A 51 -2.43 -4.45 9.09
N ASN A 52 -3.75 -4.44 8.91
CA ASN A 52 -4.54 -5.68 8.83
C ASN A 52 -4.30 -6.35 7.46
N LYS A 53 -3.18 -7.07 7.34
CA LYS A 53 -2.74 -7.71 6.09
C LYS A 53 -3.76 -8.71 5.55
N LYS A 54 -4.52 -9.38 6.44
CA LYS A 54 -5.59 -10.31 6.04
C LYS A 54 -6.71 -9.57 5.31
N GLN A 55 -7.16 -8.45 5.86
CA GLN A 55 -8.17 -7.60 5.26
C GLN A 55 -7.70 -7.01 3.92
N LEU A 56 -6.47 -6.48 3.87
CA LEU A 56 -5.89 -5.92 2.63
C LEU A 56 -5.74 -6.98 1.54
N ARG A 57 -5.30 -8.20 1.90
CA ARG A 57 -5.18 -9.32 0.96
C ARG A 57 -6.52 -9.70 0.35
N SER A 58 -7.57 -9.79 1.18
CA SER A 58 -8.93 -10.09 0.72
C SER A 58 -9.46 -9.00 -0.22
N LEU A 59 -9.29 -7.73 0.18
CA LEU A 59 -9.70 -6.58 -0.61
C LEU A 59 -9.02 -6.56 -1.99
N LEU A 60 -7.69 -6.69 -2.04
CA LEU A 60 -6.96 -6.69 -3.31
C LEU A 60 -7.34 -7.88 -4.19
N LYS A 61 -7.47 -9.08 -3.60
CA LYS A 61 -7.87 -10.30 -4.33
C LYS A 61 -9.25 -10.17 -4.97
N LYS A 62 -10.23 -9.55 -4.28
CA LYS A 62 -11.57 -9.26 -4.83
C LYS A 62 -11.51 -8.43 -6.11
N HIS A 63 -10.47 -7.60 -6.24
CA HIS A 63 -10.23 -6.76 -7.41
C HIS A 63 -9.15 -7.34 -8.35
N GLY A 64 -8.83 -8.63 -8.30
CA GLY A 64 -7.85 -9.25 -9.22
C GLY A 64 -6.40 -8.80 -9.01
N ARG A 65 -6.07 -8.34 -7.79
CA ARG A 65 -4.74 -7.85 -7.40
C ARG A 65 -4.17 -8.76 -6.31
N VAL A 66 -2.84 -8.87 -6.26
CA VAL A 66 -2.16 -9.73 -5.29
C VAL A 66 -1.41 -8.88 -4.26
N LEU A 67 -1.52 -9.24 -2.97
CA LEU A 67 -0.73 -8.62 -1.90
C LEU A 67 0.51 -9.48 -1.60
N LEU A 68 1.69 -8.87 -1.67
CA LEU A 68 2.96 -9.47 -1.29
C LEU A 68 3.58 -8.65 -0.14
N PRO A 69 3.65 -9.19 1.10
CA PRO A 69 4.31 -8.50 2.19
C PRO A 69 5.83 -8.56 2.00
N LEU A 70 6.53 -7.47 2.31
CA LEU A 70 8.00 -7.50 2.35
C LEU A 70 8.49 -8.42 3.48
N PRO A 71 9.63 -9.11 3.27
CA PRO A 71 10.33 -9.77 4.35
C PRO A 71 10.75 -8.73 5.41
N PRO A 72 11.03 -9.15 6.65
CA PRO A 72 11.33 -8.24 7.76
C PRO A 72 12.63 -7.42 7.61
N SER A 73 13.39 -7.59 6.52
CA SER A 73 14.65 -6.87 6.30
C SER A 73 14.41 -5.37 6.05
N PRO A 74 15.17 -4.47 6.72
CA PRO A 74 14.94 -3.02 6.65
C PRO A 74 15.20 -2.40 5.27
N ASP A 75 16.03 -3.02 4.44
CA ASP A 75 16.65 -2.39 3.25
C ASP A 75 15.92 -2.63 1.92
N VAL A 76 14.83 -3.41 1.90
CA VAL A 76 14.21 -3.88 0.64
C VAL A 76 12.99 -3.06 0.19
N ASN A 77 12.78 -1.85 0.71
CA ASN A 77 11.67 -0.98 0.30
C ASN A 77 12.19 0.29 -0.42
N PRO A 78 12.29 0.30 -1.76
CA PRO A 78 12.84 1.42 -2.53
C PRO A 78 12.13 2.75 -2.30
N ILE A 79 10.85 2.72 -1.88
CA ILE A 79 10.07 3.94 -1.63
C ILE A 79 10.58 4.72 -0.42
N LYS A 80 11.35 4.10 0.49
CA LYS A 80 11.84 4.76 1.71
C LYS A 80 12.77 5.92 1.38
N GLU A 81 13.69 5.74 0.45
CA GLU A 81 14.62 6.79 0.00
C GLU A 81 13.88 7.96 -0.66
N ALA A 82 12.78 7.66 -1.35
CA ALA A 82 11.96 8.68 -2.00
C ALA A 82 11.15 9.55 -1.01
N PHE A 83 11.11 9.17 0.27
CA PHE A 83 10.49 9.92 1.37
C PHE A 83 11.50 10.41 2.42
N ALA A 84 12.81 10.16 2.23
CA ALA A 84 13.88 10.68 3.09
C ALA A 84 14.14 12.16 2.80
#